data_AF-A0ABD2XGI9-F1
#
_entry.id   AF-A0ABD2XGI9-F1
#
_cell.length_a   1.000
_cell.length_b   1.000
_cell.length_c   1.000
_cell.angle_alpha   90.00
_cell.angle_beta   90.00
_cell.angle_gamma   90.00
#
_symmetry.space_group_name_H-M   'P 1'
#
loop_
_entity.id
_entity.type
_entity.pdbx_description
1 polymer ?
#
loop_
_entity_poly.entity_id
_entity_poly.type
_entity_poly.pdbx_seq_one_letter_code
_entity_poly.pdbx_strand_id
1 'polypeptide(L)'
;MAIQTTQAELAELSRQLDFEENQFYWLKKFLKFVFLCPVQPKAIQKSGRAMMHMSFIFSIIITCTRAHKELVVNEIYPPMLAELAFQLITLLGVYFVYLQAIGSEKVLYRMCEVVTIDWLSIKDPEEKNTMKVVCEQGSRLILIHFGILLPSLLGYALAPVFLPNLLNPYLPENMTLEKTLCAHVELFIDQDKYFYHILIFLIHMVILIMLVISALDLAYTSCITYIMGKIIWIGDVFQRLGEIKTSDKSPSAKRKIDLYVHQTIIGLIKRHQKCLEFSQTLNDACSPKLIIVMVGFMIVLSLSGSMVSLIIIKNSFVV
;
A
#
# COMPACT_ATOMS: atom_id res chain seq x y z
N MET A 1 3.36 -0.99 33.25
CA MET A 1 1.93 -1.09 33.60
C MET A 1 1.15 -0.68 32.36
N ALA A 2 0.67 -1.65 31.58
CA ALA A 2 0.02 -1.39 30.30
C ALA A 2 -1.38 -0.82 30.55
N ILE A 3 -1.60 0.42 30.12
CA ILE A 3 -2.94 1.03 30.13
C ILE A 3 -3.77 0.23 29.13
N GLN A 4 -4.72 -0.57 29.63
CA GLN A 4 -5.77 -1.14 28.81
C GLN A 4 -6.70 0.01 28.41
N THR A 5 -6.43 0.63 27.26
CA THR A 5 -7.34 1.58 26.63
C THR A 5 -8.65 0.83 26.33
N THR A 6 -9.74 1.25 26.97
CA THR A 6 -11.03 0.58 26.86
C THR A 6 -11.67 0.88 25.49
N GLN A 7 -12.50 -0.04 24.96
CA GLN A 7 -13.20 0.17 23.68
C GLN A 7 -14.01 1.48 23.62
N ALA A 8 -14.44 1.99 24.78
CA ALA A 8 -15.13 3.28 24.91
C ALA A 8 -14.17 4.47 24.71
N GLU A 9 -12.97 4.43 25.28
CA GLU A 9 -11.93 5.43 25.02
C GLU A 9 -11.48 5.40 23.56
N LEU A 10 -11.39 4.22 22.93
CA LEU A 10 -11.14 4.11 21.48
C LEU A 10 -12.25 4.73 20.63
N ALA A 11 -13.51 4.56 21.03
CA ALA A 11 -14.65 5.12 20.31
C ALA A 11 -14.69 6.65 20.46
N GLU A 12 -14.38 7.18 21.65
CA GLU A 12 -14.24 8.62 21.91
C GLU A 12 -13.04 9.22 21.14
N LEU A 13 -11.89 8.53 21.13
CA LEU A 13 -10.69 8.94 20.39
C LEU A 13 -10.93 8.89 18.88
N SER A 14 -11.62 7.85 18.38
CA SER A 14 -12.04 7.74 16.98
C SER A 14 -13.04 8.82 16.58
N ARG A 15 -13.95 9.19 17.49
CA ARG A 15 -14.94 10.26 17.31
C ARG A 15 -14.27 11.63 17.30
N GLN A 16 -13.32 11.88 18.20
CA GLN A 16 -12.49 13.08 18.21
C GLN A 16 -11.62 13.18 16.94
N LEU A 17 -11.10 12.05 16.44
CA LEU A 17 -10.37 12.01 15.17
C LEU A 17 -11.26 12.22 13.93
N ASP A 18 -12.51 11.74 13.96
CA ASP A 18 -13.49 12.00 12.91
C ASP A 18 -13.97 13.46 12.95
N PHE A 19 -13.85 14.13 14.10
CA PHE A 19 -14.27 15.52 14.30
C PHE A 19 -13.18 16.53 13.93
N GLU A 20 -11.88 16.20 14.06
CA GLU A 20 -10.82 17.24 13.97
C GLU A 20 -9.98 17.33 12.70
N GLU A 21 -9.81 16.34 11.79
CA GLU A 21 -9.32 16.64 10.43
C GLU A 21 -9.23 15.44 9.47
N ASN A 22 -9.55 15.73 8.21
CA ASN A 22 -9.58 14.90 6.99
C ASN A 22 -8.31 14.05 6.66
N GLN A 23 -7.23 14.17 7.44
CA GLN A 23 -5.88 13.71 7.04
C GLN A 23 -5.75 12.18 6.99
N PHE A 24 -6.35 11.47 7.94
CA PHE A 24 -6.34 9.99 7.97
C PHE A 24 -7.63 9.38 7.42
N TYR A 25 -8.50 10.17 6.79
CA TYR A 25 -9.78 9.72 6.26
C TYR A 25 -9.60 8.59 5.24
N TRP A 26 -8.73 8.81 4.25
CA TRP A 26 -8.42 7.81 3.24
C TRP A 26 -7.77 6.57 3.84
N LEU A 27 -6.82 6.75 4.77
CA LEU A 27 -6.17 5.64 5.47
C LEU A 27 -7.20 4.72 6.13
N LYS A 28 -8.11 5.29 6.92
CA LYS A 28 -9.20 4.55 7.57
C LYS A 28 -10.08 3.84 6.55
N LYS A 29 -10.45 4.53 5.46
CA LYS A 29 -11.35 3.99 4.44
C LYS A 29 -10.74 2.79 3.72
N PHE A 30 -9.49 2.90 3.26
CA PHE A 30 -8.78 1.79 2.62
C PHE A 30 -8.59 0.61 3.57
N LEU A 31 -8.14 0.85 4.81
CA LEU A 31 -8.00 -0.21 5.81
C LEU A 31 -9.32 -0.91 6.14
N LYS A 32 -10.45 -0.19 6.15
CA LYS A 32 -11.79 -0.76 6.35
C LYS A 32 -12.20 -1.66 5.18
N PHE A 33 -11.91 -1.26 3.94
CA PHE A 33 -12.21 -2.04 2.75
C PHE A 33 -11.48 -3.39 2.73
N VAL A 34 -10.25 -3.44 3.24
CA VAL A 34 -9.45 -4.67 3.29
C VAL A 34 -9.54 -5.41 4.63
N PHE A 35 -10.41 -4.96 5.54
CA PHE A 35 -10.64 -5.55 6.86
C PHE A 35 -9.39 -5.59 7.77
N LEU A 36 -8.50 -4.61 7.60
CA LEU A 36 -7.31 -4.38 8.42
C LEU A 36 -7.48 -3.18 9.38
N CYS A 37 -8.59 -2.45 9.30
CA CYS A 37 -8.83 -1.32 10.20
C CYS A 37 -9.01 -1.81 11.64
N PRO A 38 -8.24 -1.30 12.61
CA PRO A 38 -8.30 -1.81 13.98
C PRO A 38 -9.52 -1.31 14.77
N VAL A 39 -10.16 -0.23 14.31
CA VAL A 39 -11.36 0.37 14.94
C VAL A 39 -12.65 -0.29 14.43
N GLN A 40 -12.55 -1.23 13.47
CA GLN A 40 -13.70 -1.90 12.88
C GLN A 40 -14.34 -2.93 13.84
N PRO A 41 -15.67 -3.12 13.83
CA PRO A 41 -16.30 -4.17 14.63
C PRO A 41 -15.69 -5.54 14.35
N LYS A 42 -15.30 -6.26 15.40
CA LYS A 42 -14.60 -7.57 15.30
C LYS A 42 -15.36 -8.60 14.45
N ALA A 43 -16.69 -8.57 14.47
CA ALA A 43 -17.51 -9.47 13.66
C ALA A 43 -17.33 -9.22 12.15
N ILE A 44 -17.40 -7.95 11.72
CA ILE A 44 -17.21 -7.55 10.32
C ILE A 44 -15.76 -7.84 9.90
N GLN A 45 -14.80 -7.53 10.76
CA GLN A 45 -13.39 -7.78 10.51
C GLN A 45 -13.09 -9.27 10.31
N LYS A 46 -13.60 -10.15 11.19
CA LYS A 46 -13.42 -11.61 11.10
C LYS A 46 -14.10 -12.18 9.85
N SER A 47 -15.34 -11.76 9.56
CA SER A 47 -16.07 -12.20 8.38
C SER A 47 -15.39 -11.76 7.09
N GLY A 48 -15.00 -10.49 6.99
CA GLY A 48 -14.30 -9.96 5.82
C GLY A 48 -12.92 -10.59 5.59
N ARG A 49 -12.13 -10.80 6.66
CA ARG A 49 -10.86 -11.55 6.56
C ARG A 49 -11.10 -12.97 6.05
N ALA A 50 -12.10 -13.68 6.55
CA ALA A 50 -12.45 -15.01 6.06
C ALA A 50 -12.79 -15.00 4.57
N MET A 51 -13.59 -14.02 4.12
CA MET A 51 -13.90 -13.83 2.70
C MET A 51 -12.62 -13.59 1.87
N MET A 52 -11.71 -12.71 2.32
CA MET A 52 -10.43 -12.45 1.65
C MET A 52 -9.57 -13.71 1.54
N HIS A 53 -9.45 -14.49 2.62
CA HIS A 53 -8.72 -15.77 2.60
C HIS A 53 -9.32 -16.74 1.58
N MET A 54 -10.64 -16.88 1.56
CA MET A 54 -11.33 -17.76 0.61
C MET A 54 -11.08 -17.32 -0.84
N SER A 55 -11.15 -16.02 -1.14
CA SER A 55 -10.88 -15.50 -2.49
C SER A 55 -9.44 -15.80 -2.93
N PHE A 56 -8.43 -15.52 -2.10
CA PHE A 56 -7.03 -15.79 -2.44
C PHE A 56 -6.75 -17.28 -2.62
N ILE A 57 -7.23 -18.13 -1.69
CA ILE A 57 -7.03 -19.59 -1.77
C ILE A 57 -7.71 -20.14 -3.02
N PHE A 58 -8.93 -19.72 -3.32
CA PHE A 58 -9.64 -20.15 -4.52
C PHE A 58 -8.88 -19.74 -5.79
N SER A 59 -8.42 -18.48 -5.89
CA SER A 59 -7.61 -18.02 -7.02
C SER A 59 -6.29 -18.78 -7.17
N ILE A 60 -5.60 -19.08 -6.08
CA ILE A 60 -4.37 -19.87 -6.12
C ILE A 60 -4.66 -21.29 -6.63
N ILE A 61 -5.73 -21.93 -6.17
CA ILE A 61 -6.09 -23.29 -6.59
C ILE A 61 -6.40 -23.37 -8.09
N ILE A 62 -7.19 -22.44 -8.63
CA ILE A 62 -7.53 -22.43 -10.06
C ILE A 62 -6.31 -22.14 -10.94
N THR A 63 -5.39 -21.28 -10.50
CA THR A 63 -4.14 -20.99 -11.21
C THR A 63 -3.18 -22.19 -11.15
N CYS A 64 -3.03 -22.84 -9.99
CA CYS A 64 -2.23 -24.06 -9.85
C CYS A 64 -2.78 -25.20 -10.71
N THR A 65 -4.11 -25.36 -10.76
CA THR A 65 -4.76 -26.36 -11.61
C THR A 65 -4.44 -26.10 -13.09
N ARG A 66 -4.52 -24.84 -13.53
CA ARG A 66 -4.17 -24.46 -14.91
C ARG A 66 -2.71 -24.74 -15.21
N ALA A 67 -1.80 -24.39 -14.31
CA ALA A 67 -0.37 -24.66 -14.43
C ALA A 67 -0.08 -26.17 -14.51
N HIS A 68 -0.76 -26.99 -13.70
CA HIS A 68 -0.63 -28.44 -13.77
C HIS A 68 -1.09 -29.00 -15.12
N LYS A 69 -2.25 -28.55 -15.64
CA LYS A 69 -2.72 -28.99 -16.97
C LYS A 69 -1.72 -28.62 -18.06
N GLU A 70 -1.17 -27.42 -18.02
CA GLU A 70 -0.20 -26.95 -19.01
C GLU A 70 1.13 -27.72 -18.97
N LEU A 71 1.57 -28.12 -17.78
CA LEU A 71 2.83 -28.86 -17.61
C LEU A 71 2.72 -30.36 -17.89
N VAL A 72 1.57 -30.97 -17.64
CA VAL A 72 1.41 -32.44 -17.63
C VAL A 72 0.59 -32.96 -18.81
N VAL A 73 -0.39 -32.18 -19.28
CA VAL A 73 -1.38 -32.63 -20.27
C VAL A 73 -1.12 -32.00 -21.63
N ASN A 74 -0.80 -30.71 -21.67
CA ASN A 74 -0.58 -29.97 -22.90
C ASN A 74 0.90 -29.97 -23.29
N GLU A 75 1.19 -29.60 -24.55
CA GLU A 75 2.55 -29.27 -24.96
C GLU A 75 3.03 -28.00 -24.24
N ILE A 76 4.29 -28.00 -23.82
CA ILE A 76 4.88 -26.89 -23.08
C ILE A 76 4.90 -25.64 -23.97
N TYR A 77 4.07 -24.64 -23.61
CA TYR A 77 4.07 -23.33 -24.23
C TYR A 77 4.67 -22.28 -23.27
N PRO A 78 5.95 -21.88 -23.47
CA PRO A 78 6.66 -21.00 -22.54
C PRO A 78 5.95 -19.68 -22.17
N PRO A 79 5.26 -18.98 -23.10
CA PRO A 79 4.53 -17.76 -22.76
C PRO A 79 3.40 -17.97 -21.77
N MET A 80 2.63 -19.05 -21.91
CA MET A 80 1.57 -19.40 -20.95
C MET A 80 2.16 -19.71 -19.58
N LEU A 81 3.27 -20.47 -19.52
CA LEU A 81 3.93 -20.78 -18.26
C LEU A 81 4.47 -19.53 -17.55
N ALA A 82 5.03 -18.57 -18.29
CA ALA A 82 5.50 -17.31 -17.72
C ALA A 82 4.33 -16.46 -17.16
N GLU A 83 3.21 -16.40 -17.88
CA GLU A 83 1.99 -15.73 -17.39
C GLU A 83 1.47 -16.37 -16.10
N LEU A 84 1.38 -17.71 -16.06
CA LEU A 84 0.92 -18.46 -14.88
C LEU A 84 1.88 -18.30 -13.70
N ALA A 85 3.20 -18.29 -13.95
CA ALA A 85 4.20 -18.02 -12.92
C ALA A 85 4.06 -16.60 -12.37
N PHE A 86 3.87 -15.60 -13.23
CA PHE A 86 3.61 -14.21 -12.82
C PHE A 86 2.37 -14.13 -11.92
N GLN A 87 1.25 -14.70 -12.35
CA GLN A 87 0.01 -14.71 -11.58
C GLN A 87 0.19 -15.37 -10.21
N LEU A 88 0.86 -16.52 -10.16
CA LEU A 88 1.07 -17.27 -8.92
C LEU A 88 1.98 -16.50 -7.96
N ILE A 89 3.07 -15.92 -8.45
CA ILE A 89 3.98 -15.10 -7.63
C ILE A 89 3.23 -13.88 -7.06
N THR A 90 2.45 -13.18 -7.90
CA THR A 90 1.66 -12.02 -7.44
C THR A 90 0.61 -12.43 -6.40
N LEU A 91 -0.17 -13.48 -6.66
CA LEU A 91 -1.19 -13.97 -5.73
C LEU A 91 -0.59 -14.39 -4.39
N LEU A 92 0.49 -15.19 -4.41
CA LEU A 92 1.17 -15.64 -3.19
C LEU A 92 1.82 -14.48 -2.44
N GLY A 93 2.50 -13.58 -3.14
CA GLY A 93 3.18 -12.42 -2.54
C GLY A 93 2.20 -11.50 -1.83
N VAL A 94 1.10 -11.12 -2.50
CA VAL A 94 0.07 -10.25 -1.91
C VAL A 94 -0.65 -10.96 -0.77
N TYR A 95 -0.95 -12.25 -0.91
CA TYR A 95 -1.60 -13.03 0.14
C TYR A 95 -0.72 -13.15 1.38
N PHE A 96 0.58 -13.39 1.21
CA PHE A 96 1.55 -13.43 2.30
C PHE A 96 1.65 -12.08 3.01
N VAL A 97 1.75 -10.99 2.26
CA VAL A 97 1.79 -9.62 2.81
C VAL A 97 0.50 -9.32 3.59
N TYR A 98 -0.66 -9.76 3.10
CA TYR A 98 -1.94 -9.64 3.81
C TYR A 98 -1.95 -10.42 5.12
N LEU A 99 -1.52 -11.69 5.11
CA LEU A 99 -1.37 -12.52 6.31
C LEU A 99 -0.44 -11.87 7.35
N GLN A 100 0.68 -11.33 6.90
CA GLN A 100 1.61 -10.63 7.77
C GLN A 100 0.99 -9.34 8.34
N ALA A 101 0.19 -8.61 7.56
CA ALA A 101 -0.55 -7.44 8.05
C ALA A 101 -1.54 -7.83 9.16
N ILE A 102 -2.24 -8.96 9.03
CA ILE A 102 -3.08 -9.52 10.09
C ILE A 102 -2.23 -9.88 11.32
N GLY A 103 -1.10 -10.58 11.14
CA GLY A 103 -0.21 -10.95 12.24
C GLY A 103 0.40 -9.74 12.99
N SER A 104 0.62 -8.63 12.26
CA SER A 104 1.15 -7.37 12.79
C SER A 104 0.06 -6.36 13.19
N GLU A 105 -1.19 -6.81 13.33
CA GLU A 105 -2.33 -5.94 13.66
C GLU A 105 -2.11 -5.10 14.92
N LYS A 106 -1.52 -5.67 15.98
CA LYS A 106 -1.22 -4.95 17.21
C LYS A 106 -0.23 -3.80 16.99
N VAL A 107 0.74 -4.00 16.10
CA VAL A 107 1.76 -3.00 15.77
C VAL A 107 1.13 -1.88 14.95
N LEU A 108 0.33 -2.23 13.94
CA LEU A 108 -0.43 -1.27 13.14
C LEU A 108 -1.37 -0.43 14.02
N TYR A 109 -2.08 -1.07 14.95
CA TYR A 109 -2.93 -0.38 15.92
C TYR A 109 -2.12 0.61 16.77
N ARG A 110 -1.02 0.16 17.38
CA ARG A 110 -0.17 1.01 18.22
C ARG A 110 0.40 2.20 17.45
N MET A 111 0.76 2.02 16.17
CA MET A 111 1.23 3.11 15.32
C MET A 111 0.14 4.15 15.08
N CYS A 112 -1.07 3.71 14.71
CA CYS A 112 -2.20 4.62 14.54
C CYS A 112 -2.54 5.36 15.83
N GLU A 113 -2.51 4.67 16.97
CA GLU A 113 -2.77 5.23 18.30
C GLU A 113 -1.73 6.30 18.69
N VAL A 114 -0.43 5.99 18.55
CA VAL A 114 0.65 6.94 18.87
C VAL A 114 0.56 8.20 18.00
N VAL A 115 0.39 8.03 16.68
CA VAL A 115 0.25 9.16 15.75
C VAL A 115 -0.95 10.02 16.11
N THR A 116 -2.08 9.38 16.42
CA THR A 116 -3.32 10.03 16.81
C THR A 116 -3.18 10.84 18.10
N ILE A 117 -2.70 10.21 19.17
CA ILE A 117 -2.57 10.85 20.47
C ILE A 117 -1.57 12.01 20.39
N ASP A 118 -0.45 11.79 19.70
CA ASP A 118 0.56 12.83 19.55
C ASP A 118 0.00 14.01 18.74
N TRP A 119 -0.70 13.76 17.64
CA TRP A 119 -1.36 14.79 16.83
C TRP A 119 -2.31 15.67 17.65
N LEU A 120 -3.19 15.05 18.45
CA LEU A 120 -4.13 15.75 19.33
C LEU A 120 -3.41 16.55 20.44
N SER A 121 -2.20 16.15 20.81
CA SER A 121 -1.42 16.81 21.85
C SER A 121 -0.62 18.03 21.34
N ILE A 122 -0.54 18.25 20.02
CA ILE A 122 0.20 19.37 19.43
C ILE A 122 -0.53 20.69 19.75
N LYS A 123 0.10 21.52 20.58
CA LYS A 123 -0.40 22.86 20.94
C LYS A 123 0.20 23.98 20.10
N ASP A 124 1.40 23.78 19.56
CA ASP A 124 2.08 24.77 18.75
C ASP A 124 1.42 24.86 17.36
N PRO A 125 0.85 26.02 16.97
CA PRO A 125 0.23 26.17 15.67
C PRO A 125 1.23 26.02 14.51
N GLU A 126 2.50 26.39 14.70
CA GLU A 126 3.54 26.18 13.68
C GLU A 126 3.82 24.69 13.49
N GLU A 127 3.96 23.94 14.60
CA GLU A 127 4.07 22.47 14.57
C GLU A 127 2.89 21.83 13.86
N LYS A 128 1.66 22.23 14.21
CA LYS A 128 0.44 21.68 13.59
C LYS A 128 0.37 21.99 12.09
N ASN A 129 0.76 23.19 11.67
CA ASN A 129 0.76 23.58 10.26
C ASN A 129 1.82 22.82 9.43
N THR A 130 3.06 22.71 9.93
CA THR A 130 4.12 21.94 9.26
C THR A 130 3.72 20.48 9.10
N MET A 131 3.21 19.87 10.18
CA MET A 131 2.72 18.50 10.17
C MET A 131 1.59 18.30 9.15
N LYS A 132 0.63 19.22 9.09
CA LYS A 132 -0.49 19.18 8.13
C LYS A 132 0.00 19.19 6.69
N VAL A 133 0.86 20.13 6.32
CA VAL A 133 1.40 20.25 4.96
C VAL A 133 2.10 18.95 4.52
N VAL A 134 2.92 18.37 5.39
CA VAL A 134 3.69 17.15 5.05
C VAL A 134 2.78 15.92 4.96
N CYS A 135 1.81 15.76 5.88
CA CYS A 135 0.83 14.67 5.83
C CYS A 135 -0.09 14.76 4.60
N GLU A 136 -0.51 15.96 4.21
CA GLU A 136 -1.31 16.20 3.00
C GLU A 136 -0.53 15.84 1.74
N GLN A 137 0.76 16.20 1.67
CA GLN A 137 1.63 15.82 0.57
C GLN A 137 1.77 14.30 0.44
N GLY A 138 1.95 13.59 1.55
CA GLY A 138 1.98 12.12 1.56
C GLY A 138 0.68 11.49 1.08
N SER A 139 -0.45 11.97 1.59
CA SER A 139 -1.77 11.48 1.18
C SER A 139 -2.03 11.74 -0.30
N ARG A 140 -1.64 12.92 -0.81
CA ARG A 140 -1.76 13.29 -2.22
C ARG A 140 -0.91 12.39 -3.12
N LEU A 141 0.32 12.07 -2.71
CA LEU A 141 1.21 11.18 -3.45
C LEU A 141 0.56 9.80 -3.66
N ILE A 142 -0.09 9.26 -2.62
CA ILE A 142 -0.75 7.95 -2.70
C ILE A 142 -2.03 8.01 -3.53
N LEU A 143 -2.80 9.11 -3.44
CA LEU A 143 -3.96 9.29 -4.31
C LEU A 143 -3.56 9.36 -5.79
N ILE A 144 -2.45 10.03 -6.10
CA ILE A 144 -1.88 10.04 -7.46
C ILE A 144 -1.45 8.63 -7.86
N HIS A 145 -0.74 7.91 -6.99
CA HIS A 145 -0.32 6.54 -7.24
C HIS A 145 -1.51 5.62 -7.54
N PHE A 146 -2.58 5.70 -6.74
CA PHE A 146 -3.81 4.98 -6.97
C PHE A 146 -4.50 5.39 -8.29
N GLY A 147 -4.53 6.69 -8.58
CA GLY A 147 -5.07 7.25 -9.83
C GLY A 147 -4.34 6.77 -11.09
N ILE A 148 -3.07 6.33 -10.97
CA ILE A 148 -2.30 5.75 -12.07
C ILE A 148 -2.48 4.22 -12.13
N LEU A 149 -2.40 3.54 -10.97
CA LEU A 149 -2.46 2.09 -10.93
C LEU A 149 -3.84 1.54 -11.30
N LEU A 150 -4.92 2.17 -10.82
CA LEU A 150 -6.28 1.72 -11.10
C LEU A 150 -6.60 1.64 -12.60
N PRO A 151 -6.43 2.71 -13.40
CA PRO A 151 -6.69 2.63 -14.84
C PRO A 151 -5.71 1.70 -15.56
N SER A 152 -4.46 1.59 -15.11
CA SER A 152 -3.49 0.67 -15.70
C SER A 152 -3.93 -0.79 -15.57
N LEU A 153 -4.42 -1.18 -14.39
CA LEU A 153 -4.85 -2.54 -14.11
C LEU A 153 -6.24 -2.87 -14.65
N LEU A 154 -7.16 -1.90 -14.66
CA LEU A 154 -8.40 -2.04 -15.39
C LEU A 154 -8.15 -2.13 -16.90
N GLY A 155 -7.19 -1.38 -17.41
CA GLY A 155 -6.69 -1.49 -18.78
C GLY A 155 -6.19 -2.89 -19.09
N TYR A 156 -5.34 -3.46 -18.23
CA TYR A 156 -4.89 -4.85 -18.34
C TYR A 156 -6.06 -5.85 -18.37
N ALA A 157 -7.05 -5.69 -17.48
CA ALA A 157 -8.18 -6.61 -17.39
C ALA A 157 -9.16 -6.50 -18.57
N LEU A 158 -9.37 -5.28 -19.09
CA LEU A 158 -10.41 -4.99 -20.08
C LEU A 158 -9.90 -4.88 -21.51
N ALA A 159 -8.62 -4.54 -21.73
CA ALA A 159 -8.06 -4.36 -23.08
C ALA A 159 -8.25 -5.60 -23.97
N PRO A 160 -8.03 -6.84 -23.50
CA PRO A 160 -8.24 -8.05 -24.33
C PRO A 160 -9.69 -8.23 -24.84
N VAL A 161 -10.65 -7.56 -24.21
CA VAL A 161 -12.07 -7.61 -24.60
C VAL A 161 -12.49 -6.38 -25.38
N PHE A 162 -12.00 -5.20 -24.98
CA PHE A 162 -12.37 -3.93 -25.57
C PHE A 162 -11.66 -3.67 -26.90
N LEU A 163 -10.37 -4.01 -26.99
CA LEU A 163 -9.54 -3.74 -28.15
C LEU A 163 -10.02 -4.45 -29.43
N PRO A 164 -10.43 -5.74 -29.39
CA PRO A 164 -11.04 -6.38 -30.55
C PRO A 164 -12.31 -5.68 -31.03
N ASN A 165 -13.22 -5.27 -30.13
CA ASN A 165 -14.44 -4.56 -30.52
C ASN A 165 -14.14 -3.20 -31.18
N LEU A 166 -13.08 -2.52 -30.74
CA LEU A 166 -12.70 -1.22 -31.25
C LEU A 166 -11.96 -1.31 -32.58
N LEU A 167 -11.04 -2.28 -32.74
CA LEU A 167 -10.15 -2.36 -33.90
C LEU A 167 -10.69 -3.21 -35.04
N ASN A 168 -11.48 -4.26 -34.77
CA ASN A 168 -12.02 -5.14 -35.81
C ASN A 168 -12.78 -4.41 -36.93
N PRO A 169 -13.57 -3.34 -36.68
CA PRO A 169 -14.22 -2.59 -37.75
C PRO A 169 -13.26 -1.90 -38.73
N TYR A 170 -12.00 -1.69 -38.35
CA TYR A 170 -10.98 -1.01 -39.14
C TYR A 170 -9.92 -1.95 -39.70
N LEU A 171 -9.95 -3.23 -39.30
CA LEU A 171 -9.03 -4.24 -39.79
C LEU A 171 -9.50 -4.82 -41.13
N PRO A 172 -8.58 -5.20 -42.02
CA PRO A 172 -8.93 -5.89 -43.26
C PRO A 172 -9.57 -7.26 -42.95
N GLU A 173 -10.40 -7.78 -43.87
CA GLU A 173 -11.19 -9.01 -43.66
C GLU A 173 -10.37 -10.25 -43.28
N ASN A 174 -9.07 -10.28 -43.61
CA ASN A 174 -8.14 -11.36 -43.25
C ASN A 174 -7.52 -11.23 -41.85
N MET A 175 -7.82 -10.15 -41.12
CA MET A 175 -7.34 -9.91 -39.76
C MET A 175 -8.52 -9.62 -38.85
N THR A 176 -8.85 -10.58 -37.98
CA THR A 176 -9.84 -10.37 -36.92
C THR A 176 -9.19 -10.70 -35.58
N LEU A 177 -9.24 -9.76 -34.64
CA LEU A 177 -8.79 -9.99 -33.28
C LEU A 177 -9.90 -10.73 -32.53
N GLU A 178 -9.54 -11.81 -31.84
CA GLU A 178 -10.45 -12.54 -30.97
C GLU A 178 -10.49 -11.92 -29.57
N LYS A 179 -11.63 -12.05 -28.91
CA LYS A 179 -11.77 -11.66 -27.49
C LYS A 179 -11.13 -12.73 -26.63
N THR A 180 -10.24 -12.31 -25.75
CA THR A 180 -9.57 -13.21 -24.82
C THR A 180 -9.70 -12.73 -23.39
N LEU A 181 -9.46 -13.61 -22.42
CA LEU A 181 -9.38 -13.24 -21.01
C LEU A 181 -8.00 -12.61 -20.73
N CYS A 182 -7.93 -11.69 -19.77
CA CYS A 182 -6.65 -11.09 -19.37
C CYS A 182 -5.71 -12.06 -18.65
N ALA A 183 -6.27 -13.15 -18.11
CA ALA A 183 -5.57 -14.16 -17.35
C ALA A 183 -6.14 -15.55 -17.66
N HIS A 184 -5.27 -16.50 -17.97
CA HIS A 184 -5.66 -17.89 -18.20
C HIS A 184 -5.85 -18.64 -16.88
N VAL A 185 -7.10 -19.01 -16.57
CA VAL A 185 -7.46 -19.73 -15.33
C VAL A 185 -8.31 -20.96 -15.62
N GLU A 186 -8.20 -21.99 -14.78
CA GLU A 186 -8.97 -23.22 -14.93
C GLU A 186 -10.13 -23.26 -13.92
N LEU A 187 -11.33 -22.89 -14.35
CA LEU A 187 -12.53 -22.86 -13.51
C LEU A 187 -13.40 -24.12 -13.60
N PHE A 188 -12.94 -25.17 -14.29
CA PHE A 188 -13.67 -26.43 -14.54
C PHE A 188 -15.08 -26.23 -15.15
N ILE A 189 -15.28 -25.10 -15.81
CA ILE A 189 -16.51 -24.66 -16.45
C ILE A 189 -16.16 -24.25 -17.88
N ASP A 190 -17.11 -24.42 -18.80
CA ASP A 190 -16.99 -23.97 -20.19
C ASP A 190 -16.67 -22.46 -20.26
N GLN A 191 -15.47 -22.13 -20.72
CA GLN A 191 -14.97 -20.76 -20.77
C GLN A 191 -15.72 -19.90 -21.78
N ASP A 192 -16.16 -20.49 -22.89
CA ASP A 192 -16.88 -19.77 -23.95
C ASP A 192 -18.29 -19.43 -23.48
N LYS A 193 -18.97 -20.37 -22.82
CA LYS A 193 -20.31 -20.16 -22.30
C LYS A 193 -20.36 -19.17 -21.14
N TYR A 194 -19.36 -19.16 -20.26
CA TYR A 194 -19.34 -18.34 -19.04
C TYR A 194 -18.32 -17.20 -19.07
N PHE A 195 -17.83 -16.83 -20.25
CA PHE A 195 -16.78 -15.83 -20.46
C PHE A 195 -16.91 -14.58 -19.58
N TYR A 196 -18.07 -13.92 -19.60
CA TYR A 196 -18.29 -12.68 -18.84
C TYR A 196 -18.28 -12.89 -17.32
N HIS A 197 -18.69 -14.06 -16.83
CA HIS A 197 -18.66 -14.36 -15.40
C HIS A 197 -17.20 -14.54 -14.93
N ILE A 198 -16.39 -15.20 -15.75
CA ILE A 198 -14.95 -15.38 -15.51
C ILE A 198 -14.25 -14.01 -15.53
N LEU A 199 -14.57 -13.17 -16.51
CA LEU A 199 -14.04 -11.81 -16.61
C LEU A 199 -14.34 -10.97 -15.36
N ILE A 200 -15.58 -10.99 -14.87
CA ILE A 200 -15.97 -10.28 -13.63
C ILE A 200 -15.15 -10.78 -12.43
N PHE A 201 -14.96 -12.09 -12.32
CA PHE A 201 -14.13 -12.68 -11.28
C PHE A 201 -12.66 -12.21 -11.36
N LEU A 202 -12.06 -12.19 -12.56
CA LEU A 202 -10.70 -11.71 -12.76
C LEU A 202 -10.56 -10.22 -12.39
N ILE A 203 -11.51 -9.39 -12.83
CA ILE A 203 -11.56 -7.97 -12.45
C ILE A 203 -11.67 -7.80 -10.93
N HIS A 204 -12.53 -8.60 -10.29
CA HIS A 204 -12.68 -8.57 -8.84
C HIS A 204 -11.36 -8.88 -8.13
N MET A 205 -10.62 -9.90 -8.57
CA MET A 205 -9.32 -10.26 -8.00
C MET A 205 -8.26 -9.18 -8.21
N VAL A 206 -8.22 -8.56 -9.39
CA VAL A 206 -7.32 -7.43 -9.69
C VAL A 206 -7.61 -6.26 -8.75
N ILE A 207 -8.89 -5.90 -8.56
CA ILE A 207 -9.30 -4.83 -7.63
C ILE A 207 -8.92 -5.20 -6.19
N LEU A 208 -9.14 -6.46 -5.78
CA LEU A 208 -8.84 -6.93 -4.43
C LEU A 208 -7.34 -6.83 -4.12
N ILE A 209 -6.48 -7.31 -5.02
CA ILE A 209 -5.02 -7.18 -4.92
C ILE A 209 -4.64 -5.70 -4.77
N MET A 210 -5.21 -4.85 -5.60
CA MET A 210 -4.96 -3.41 -5.58
C MET A 210 -5.33 -2.74 -4.27
N LEU A 211 -6.49 -3.07 -3.72
CA LEU A 211 -6.95 -2.52 -2.45
C LEU A 211 -6.00 -2.91 -1.31
N VAL A 212 -5.54 -4.17 -1.28
CA VAL A 212 -4.58 -4.65 -0.27
C VAL A 212 -3.28 -3.88 -0.32
N ILE A 213 -2.66 -3.76 -1.51
CA ILE A 213 -1.40 -3.04 -1.68
C ILE A 213 -1.58 -1.56 -1.30
N SER A 214 -2.61 -0.91 -1.85
CA SER A 214 -2.88 0.51 -1.60
C SER A 214 -3.12 0.82 -0.12
N ALA A 215 -3.83 -0.06 0.60
CA ALA A 215 -4.11 0.14 2.02
C ALA A 215 -2.83 0.07 2.88
N LEU A 216 -1.91 -0.84 2.52
CA LEU A 216 -0.65 -1.01 3.25
C LEU A 216 0.34 0.12 2.93
N ASP A 217 0.44 0.53 1.66
CA ASP A 217 1.26 1.67 1.26
C ASP A 217 0.76 2.95 1.92
N LEU A 218 -0.56 3.16 1.95
CA LEU A 218 -1.17 4.29 2.63
C LEU A 218 -0.86 4.31 4.13
N ALA A 219 -0.88 3.15 4.80
CA ALA A 219 -0.52 3.04 6.21
C ALA A 219 0.96 3.36 6.45
N TYR A 220 1.86 2.82 5.61
CA TYR A 220 3.29 3.05 5.71
C TYR A 220 3.65 4.51 5.46
N THR A 221 3.20 5.10 4.35
CA THR A 221 3.48 6.49 4.02
C THR A 221 2.89 7.45 5.04
N SER A 222 1.71 7.17 5.61
CA SER A 222 1.14 8.00 6.67
C SER A 222 2.04 8.06 7.91
N CYS A 223 2.67 6.94 8.27
CA CYS A 223 3.63 6.90 9.38
C CYS A 223 4.92 7.65 9.02
N ILE A 224 5.41 7.48 7.80
CA ILE A 224 6.62 8.18 7.30
C ILE A 224 6.40 9.69 7.25
N THR A 225 5.29 10.17 6.68
CA THR A 225 5.03 11.61 6.60
C THR A 225 4.82 12.24 7.97
N TYR A 226 4.23 11.51 8.92
CA TYR A 226 4.20 11.92 10.32
C TYR A 226 5.62 12.11 10.90
N ILE A 227 6.52 11.13 10.72
CA ILE A 227 7.92 11.24 11.20
C ILE A 227 8.63 12.41 10.51
N MET A 228 8.47 12.55 9.19
CA MET A 228 9.09 13.61 8.40
C MET A 228 8.63 14.99 8.87
N GLY A 229 7.33 15.17 9.10
CA GLY A 229 6.78 16.43 9.61
C GLY A 229 7.40 16.83 10.96
N LYS A 230 7.59 15.87 11.87
CA LYS A 230 8.25 16.12 13.16
C LYS A 230 9.71 16.52 12.99
N ILE A 231 10.45 15.81 12.13
CA ILE A 231 11.87 16.11 11.89
C ILE A 231 12.04 17.49 11.25
N ILE A 232 11.19 17.85 10.28
CA ILE A 232 11.21 19.17 9.64
C ILE A 232 10.96 20.25 10.69
N TRP A 233 9.90 20.12 11.50
CA TRP A 233 9.62 21.09 12.56
C TRP A 233 10.77 21.20 13.58
N ILE A 234 11.37 20.08 13.99
CA ILE A 234 12.55 20.09 14.88
C ILE A 234 13.69 20.89 14.24
N GLY A 235 13.94 20.68 12.94
CA GLY A 235 14.94 21.42 12.17
C GLY A 235 14.67 22.92 12.13
N ASP A 236 13.41 23.32 11.85
CA ASP A 236 12.99 24.72 11.81
C ASP A 236 13.20 25.41 13.17
N VAL A 237 12.82 24.76 14.27
CA VAL A 237 13.05 25.30 15.62
C VAL A 237 14.55 25.40 15.91
N PHE A 238 15.33 24.39 15.54
CA PHE A 238 16.78 24.40 15.74
C PHE A 238 17.46 25.55 15.00
N GLN A 239 17.06 25.81 13.75
CA GLN A 239 17.55 26.94 12.97
C GLN A 239 17.20 28.28 13.65
N ARG A 240 15.94 28.46 14.08
CA ARG A 240 15.51 29.68 14.79
C ARG A 240 16.28 29.93 16.08
N LEU A 241 16.64 28.87 16.82
CA LEU A 241 17.48 28.99 18.01
C LEU A 241 18.90 29.48 17.67
N GLY A 242 19.46 29.04 16.54
CA GLY A 242 20.77 29.48 16.05
C GLY A 242 20.81 30.95 15.60
N GLU A 243 19.67 31.50 15.18
CA GLU A 243 19.56 32.89 14.71
C GLU A 243 19.37 33.91 15.86
N ILE A 244 19.23 33.45 17.11
CA ILE A 244 19.04 34.33 18.27
C ILE A 244 20.31 35.17 18.52
N LYS A 245 20.27 36.45 18.15
CA LYS A 245 21.34 37.41 18.45
C LYS A 245 21.39 37.75 19.95
N THR A 246 22.57 37.59 20.55
CA THR A 246 22.82 37.90 21.96
C THR A 246 23.73 39.12 22.17
N SER A 247 24.33 39.71 21.12
CA SER A 247 25.39 40.74 21.26
C SER A 247 24.95 41.95 22.09
N ASP A 248 23.73 42.44 21.88
CA ASP A 248 23.25 43.71 22.43
C ASP A 248 22.47 43.57 23.74
N LYS A 249 22.45 42.37 24.35
CA LYS A 249 21.64 42.07 25.53
C LYS A 249 22.43 42.17 26.83
N SER A 250 21.75 42.62 27.89
CA SER A 250 22.33 42.69 29.24
C SER A 250 22.76 41.30 29.75
N PRO A 251 23.71 41.21 30.71
CA PRO A 251 24.18 39.93 31.23
C PRO A 251 23.07 39.04 31.81
N SER A 252 22.07 39.65 32.47
CA SER A 252 20.92 38.92 33.02
C SER A 252 19.97 38.41 31.93
N ALA A 253 19.81 39.17 30.83
CA ALA A 253 19.02 38.76 29.67
C ALA A 253 19.72 37.64 28.88
N LYS A 254 21.05 37.69 28.73
CA LYS A 254 21.86 36.62 28.13
C LYS A 254 21.68 35.30 28.87
N ARG A 255 21.82 35.30 30.20
CA ARG A 255 21.63 34.10 31.03
C ARG A 255 20.23 33.48 30.89
N LYS A 256 19.17 34.29 30.79
CA LYS A 256 17.80 33.80 30.56
C LYS A 256 17.64 33.13 29.19
N ILE A 257 18.27 33.70 28.16
CA ILE A 257 18.27 33.15 26.81
C ILE A 257 19.03 31.83 26.77
N ASP A 258 20.22 31.77 27.37
CA ASP A 258 21.02 30.54 27.40
C ASP A 258 20.26 29.39 28.10
N LEU A 259 19.57 29.69 29.21
CA LEU A 259 18.72 28.71 29.90
C LEU A 259 17.55 28.25 29.01
N TYR A 260 16.87 29.18 28.33
CA TYR A 260 15.79 28.86 27.40
C TYR A 260 16.28 28.01 26.23
N VAL A 261 17.39 28.38 25.59
CA VAL A 261 18.00 27.64 24.48
C VAL A 261 18.40 26.24 24.95
N HIS A 262 19.07 26.13 26.10
CA HIS A 262 19.48 24.85 26.67
C HIS A 262 18.28 23.93 26.94
N GLN A 263 17.23 24.43 27.60
CA GLN A 263 16.01 23.66 27.87
C GLN A 263 15.29 23.25 26.58
N THR A 264 15.24 24.14 25.59
CA THR A 264 14.60 23.87 24.30
C THR A 264 15.36 22.78 23.53
N ILE A 265 16.70 22.87 23.46
CA ILE A 265 17.55 21.86 22.82
C ILE A 265 17.35 20.48 23.46
N ILE A 266 17.32 20.40 24.79
CA ILE A 266 17.04 19.13 25.50
C ILE A 266 15.66 18.58 25.08
N GLY A 267 14.65 19.45 24.99
CA GLY A 267 13.33 19.08 24.49
C GLY A 267 13.35 18.54 23.06
N LEU A 268 14.04 19.23 22.15
CA LEU A 268 14.20 18.83 20.76
C LEU A 268 14.91 17.48 20.62
N ILE A 269 16.00 17.26 21.36
CA ILE A 269 16.73 15.98 21.36
C ILE A 269 15.81 14.84 21.80
N LYS A 270 15.03 15.03 22.89
CA LYS A 270 14.07 14.02 23.36
C LYS A 270 12.99 13.72 22.32
N ARG A 271 12.46 14.75 21.64
CA ARG A 271 11.47 14.58 20.56
C ARG A 271 12.07 13.87 19.35
N HIS A 272 13.30 14.20 18.98
CA HIS A 272 14.03 13.55 17.89
C HIS A 272 14.29 12.07 18.18
N GLN A 273 14.72 11.74 19.40
CA GLN A 273 14.90 10.35 19.85
C GLN A 273 13.59 9.54 19.75
N LYS A 274 12.46 10.11 20.18
CA LYS A 274 11.15 9.45 20.01
C LYS A 274 10.79 9.20 18.54
N CYS A 275 11.14 10.12 17.64
CA CYS A 275 10.93 9.93 16.20
C CYS A 275 11.80 8.78 15.66
N LEU A 276 13.05 8.67 16.13
CA LEU A 276 13.94 7.57 15.77
C LEU A 276 13.42 6.22 16.28
N GLU A 277 12.98 6.14 17.54
CA GLU A 277 12.38 4.92 18.12
C GLU A 277 11.13 4.48 17.35
N PHE A 278 10.26 5.44 16.99
CA PHE A 278 9.07 5.16 16.19
C PHE A 278 9.43 4.70 14.77
N SER A 279 10.42 5.33 14.13
CA SER A 279 10.94 4.95 12.81
C SER A 279 11.56 3.55 12.82
N GLN A 280 12.33 3.21 13.84
CA GLN A 280 12.88 1.85 14.02
C GLN A 280 11.78 0.82 14.18
N THR A 281 10.77 1.10 15.02
CA THR A 281 9.62 0.21 15.20
C THR A 281 8.86 0.01 13.88
N LEU A 282 8.69 1.07 13.09
CA LEU A 282 8.09 1.01 11.75
C LEU A 282 8.93 0.17 10.79
N ASN A 283 10.23 0.40 10.78
CA ASN A 283 11.15 -0.34 9.95
C ASN A 283 11.15 -1.83 10.30
N ASP A 284 11.19 -2.21 11.57
CA ASP A 284 11.17 -3.61 11.99
C ASP A 284 9.86 -4.31 11.62
N ALA A 285 8.74 -3.58 11.69
CA ALA A 285 7.43 -4.11 11.32
C ALA A 285 7.25 -4.30 9.80
N CYS A 286 7.90 -3.45 8.99
CA CYS A 286 7.71 -3.41 7.54
C CYS A 286 8.87 -4.03 6.73
N SER A 287 10.10 -4.10 7.26
CA SER A 287 11.28 -4.59 6.54
C SER A 287 11.09 -5.99 5.94
N PRO A 288 10.55 -6.99 6.68
CA PRO A 288 10.34 -8.30 6.09
C PRO A 288 9.35 -8.28 4.92
N LYS A 289 8.32 -7.42 4.98
CA LYS A 289 7.35 -7.24 3.88
C LYS A 289 8.04 -6.68 2.64
N LEU A 290 8.84 -5.63 2.83
CA LEU A 290 9.55 -4.95 1.75
C LEU A 290 10.52 -5.89 1.04
N ILE A 291 11.27 -6.72 1.78
CA ILE A 291 12.19 -7.71 1.19
C ILE A 291 11.43 -8.71 0.32
N ILE A 292 10.32 -9.26 0.83
CA ILE A 292 9.52 -10.25 0.09
C ILE A 292 8.94 -9.63 -1.18
N VAL A 293 8.38 -8.43 -1.08
CA VAL A 293 7.82 -7.70 -2.22
C VAL A 293 8.90 -7.39 -3.26
N MET A 294 10.09 -6.92 -2.83
CA MET A 294 11.21 -6.64 -3.73
C MET A 294 11.70 -7.89 -4.47
N VAL A 295 11.88 -9.01 -3.76
CA VAL A 295 12.27 -10.28 -4.39
C VAL A 295 11.22 -10.74 -5.39
N GLY A 296 9.93 -10.65 -5.03
CA GLY A 296 8.83 -10.97 -5.94
C GLY A 296 8.84 -10.10 -7.20
N PHE A 297 9.01 -8.78 -7.06
CA PHE A 297 9.12 -7.86 -8.18
C PHE A 297 10.33 -8.15 -9.07
N MET A 298 11.48 -8.48 -8.50
CA MET A 298 12.66 -8.84 -9.28
C MET A 298 12.41 -10.06 -10.16
N ILE A 299 11.83 -11.13 -9.60
CA ILE A 299 11.51 -12.36 -10.36
C ILE A 299 10.53 -12.05 -11.49
N VAL A 300 9.47 -11.29 -11.18
CA VAL A 300 8.45 -10.86 -12.15
C VAL A 300 9.06 -10.04 -13.29
N LEU A 301 9.91 -9.06 -12.97
CA LEU A 301 10.56 -8.22 -13.97
C LEU A 301 11.51 -9.04 -14.85
N SER A 302 12.30 -9.95 -14.26
CA SER A 302 13.16 -10.86 -15.02
C SER A 302 12.37 -11.74 -15.98
N LEU A 303 11.29 -12.36 -15.51
CA LEU A 303 10.40 -13.17 -16.37
C LEU A 303 9.83 -12.34 -17.51
N SER A 304 9.32 -11.13 -17.22
CA SER A 304 8.76 -10.24 -18.24
C SER A 304 9.79 -9.84 -19.31
N GLY A 305 11.03 -9.55 -18.90
CA GLY A 305 12.12 -9.21 -19.81
C GLY A 305 12.51 -10.39 -20.71
N SER A 306 12.63 -11.59 -20.14
CA SER A 306 12.91 -12.81 -20.91
C SER A 306 11.81 -13.10 -21.93
N MET A 307 10.54 -12.85 -21.59
CA MET A 307 9.41 -13.03 -22.50
C MET A 307 9.46 -12.08 -23.69
N VAL A 308 9.74 -10.80 -23.44
CA VAL A 308 9.91 -9.81 -24.53
C VAL A 308 11.04 -10.23 -25.45
N SER A 309 12.19 -10.69 -24.91
CA SER A 309 13.30 -11.18 -25.72
C SER A 309 12.92 -12.40 -26.57
N LEU A 310 12.18 -13.37 -26.02
CA LEU A 310 11.73 -14.54 -26.77
C LEU A 310 10.78 -14.17 -27.92
N ILE A 311 9.87 -13.22 -27.71
CA ILE A 311 8.95 -12.74 -28.74
C ILE A 311 9.73 -12.02 -29.86
N ILE A 312 10.69 -11.17 -29.50
CA ILE A 312 11.54 -10.46 -30.48
C ILE A 312 12.34 -11.47 -31.31
N ILE A 313 13.00 -12.43 -30.67
CA ILE A 313 13.79 -13.45 -31.36
C ILE A 313 12.91 -14.25 -32.32
N LYS A 314 11.73 -14.70 -31.87
CA LYS A 314 10.79 -15.45 -32.72
C LYS A 314 10.36 -14.64 -33.95
N ASN A 315 10.09 -13.34 -33.80
CA ASN A 315 9.69 -12.49 -34.92
C ASN A 315 10.85 -12.19 -35.88
N SER A 316 12.09 -12.11 -35.39
CA SER A 316 13.29 -11.91 -36.23
C SER A 316 13.65 -13.13 -37.10
N PHE A 317 13.20 -14.33 -36.74
CA PHE A 317 13.41 -15.55 -37.54
C PHE A 317 12.30 -15.83 -38.56
N VAL A 318 11.24 -15.00 -38.61
CA VAL A 318 10.11 -15.12 -39.53
C VAL A 318 10.20 -14.12 -40.70
N VAL A 319 11.33 -13.42 -40.83
CA VAL A 319 11.68 -12.55 -41.98
C VAL A 319 12.82 -13.19 -42.76
#